data_AF-A0A2V9U733-F1
#
_entry.id   AF-A0A2V9U733-F1
#
_cell.length_a   1.000
_cell.length_b   1.000
_cell.length_c   1.000
_cell.angle_alpha   90.00
_cell.angle_beta   90.00
_cell.angle_gamma   90.00
#
_symmetry.space_group_name_H-M   'P 1'
#
loop_
_entity.id
_entity.type
_entity.pdbx_description
1 polymer ?
#
loop_
_entity_poly.entity_id
_entity_poly.type
_entity_poly.pdbx_seq_one_letter_code
_entity_poly.pdbx_strand_id
1 'polypeptide(L)'
;MQFHLEPQELNLLANILLEQDPRQYNELLNKVLARDLRFDSGELEQTADLLMSKKRSLKDEIALQPNVALKADLQRKLTLLERVLERVTEVCVMF
;
A
#
# COMPACT_ATOMS: atom_id res chain seq x y z
N MET A 1 6.77 -14.79 11.63
CA MET A 1 5.54 -13.98 11.86
C MET A 1 4.70 -14.04 10.61
N GLN A 2 3.38 -14.22 10.72
CA GLN A 2 2.52 -14.23 9.53
C GLN A 2 2.11 -12.78 9.24
N PHE A 3 2.50 -12.27 8.07
CA PHE A 3 2.04 -10.98 7.57
C PHE A 3 0.55 -11.11 7.25
N HIS A 4 -0.30 -10.38 7.98
CA HIS A 4 -1.76 -10.42 7.84
C HIS A 4 -2.29 -9.03 7.53
N LEU A 5 -2.98 -8.92 6.39
CA LEU A 5 -3.69 -7.72 5.97
C LEU A 5 -5.19 -8.00 5.98
N GLU A 6 -5.98 -7.04 6.46
CA GLU A 6 -7.42 -7.08 6.39
C GLU A 6 -7.90 -6.94 4.93
N PRO A 7 -9.13 -7.37 4.58
CA PRO A 7 -9.63 -7.30 3.21
C PRO A 7 -9.58 -5.89 2.60
N GLN A 8 -9.77 -4.85 3.41
CA GLN A 8 -9.69 -3.46 2.96
C GLN A 8 -8.25 -3.04 2.63
N GLU A 9 -7.29 -3.51 3.43
CA GLU A 9 -5.86 -3.28 3.28
C GLU A 9 -5.32 -4.02 2.04
N LEU A 10 -5.74 -5.28 1.85
CA LEU A 10 -5.44 -6.07 0.66
C LEU A 10 -5.97 -5.41 -0.62
N ASN A 11 -7.23 -4.97 -0.60
CA ASN A 11 -7.82 -4.29 -1.76
C ASN A 11 -7.11 -2.96 -2.06
N LEU A 12 -6.70 -2.21 -1.03
CA LEU A 12 -5.92 -0.99 -1.23
C LEU A 12 -4.56 -1.32 -1.87
N LEU A 13 -3.83 -2.29 -1.32
CA LEU A 13 -2.53 -2.68 -1.84
C LEU A 13 -2.63 -3.20 -3.28
N ALA A 14 -3.63 -4.05 -3.57
CA ALA A 14 -3.89 -4.53 -4.92
C ALA A 14 -4.20 -3.39 -5.90
N ASN A 15 -5.04 -2.41 -5.50
CA ASN A 15 -5.31 -1.24 -6.33
C ASN A 15 -4.05 -0.42 -6.60
N ILE A 16 -3.20 -0.20 -5.59
CA ILE A 16 -1.95 0.55 -5.77
C ILE A 16 -1.02 -0.18 -6.72
N LEU A 17 -0.87 -1.51 -6.58
CA LEU A 17 -0.05 -2.34 -7.46
C LEU A 17 -0.61 -2.40 -8.90
N LEU A 18 -1.93 -2.37 -9.07
CA LEU A 18 -2.60 -2.29 -10.39
C LEU A 18 -2.40 -0.93 -11.05
N GLU A 19 -2.27 0.16 -10.28
CA GLU A 19 -1.94 1.49 -10.80
C GLU A 19 -0.46 1.61 -11.18
N GLN A 20 0.40 0.70 -10.71
CA GLN A 20 1.83 0.68 -11.06
C GLN A 20 2.10 -0.15 -12.31
N ASP A 21 3.35 -0.09 -12.79
CA ASP A 21 3.76 -0.85 -13.96
C ASP A 21 3.57 -2.37 -13.71
N PRO A 22 2.72 -3.03 -14.52
CA PRO A 22 2.37 -4.43 -14.30
C PRO A 22 3.54 -5.37 -14.56
N ARG A 23 4.67 -4.93 -15.16
CA ARG A 23 5.84 -5.79 -15.36
C ARG A 23 6.71 -5.89 -14.11
N GLN A 24 6.73 -4.84 -13.30
CA GLN A 24 7.53 -4.80 -12.07
C GLN A 24 6.79 -5.40 -10.87
N TYR A 25 5.47 -5.23 -10.84
CA TYR A 25 4.66 -5.58 -9.67
C TYR A 25 3.74 -6.80 -9.89
N ASN A 26 3.83 -7.51 -11.01
CA ASN A 26 2.92 -8.63 -11.33
C ASN A 26 2.99 -9.76 -10.29
N GLU A 27 4.20 -10.12 -9.85
CA GLU A 27 4.41 -11.23 -8.92
C GLU A 27 3.87 -10.87 -7.54
N LEU A 28 4.18 -9.67 -7.06
CA LEU A 28 3.59 -9.07 -5.84
C LEU A 28 2.07 -9.00 -5.92
N LEU A 29 1.52 -8.51 -7.04
CA LEU A 29 0.08 -8.40 -7.25
C LEU A 29 -0.59 -9.78 -7.22
N ASN A 30 -0.03 -10.78 -7.90
CA ASN A 30 -0.55 -12.15 -7.88
C ASN A 30 -0.56 -12.73 -6.46
N LYS A 31 0.50 -12.50 -5.69
CA LYS A 31 0.58 -12.89 -4.27
C LYS A 31 -0.49 -12.20 -3.43
N VAL A 32 -0.68 -10.88 -3.58
CA VAL A 32 -1.73 -10.11 -2.87
C VAL A 32 -3.12 -10.61 -3.24
N LEU A 33 -3.40 -10.84 -4.53
CA LEU A 33 -4.69 -11.35 -5.02
C LEU A 33 -4.95 -12.78 -4.53
N ALA A 34 -3.93 -13.62 -4.47
CA ALA A 34 -3.98 -14.97 -3.91
C ALA A 34 -4.07 -14.98 -2.37
N ARG A 35 -3.98 -13.82 -1.71
CA ARG A 35 -3.82 -13.66 -0.25
C ARG A 35 -2.59 -14.38 0.29
N ASP A 36 -1.62 -14.63 -0.59
CA ASP A 36 -0.36 -15.26 -0.29
C ASP A 36 0.64 -14.19 0.12
N LEU A 37 0.56 -13.79 1.39
CA LEU A 37 1.35 -12.71 1.99
C LEU A 37 2.79 -13.13 2.37
N ARG A 38 3.35 -14.09 1.63
CA ARG A 38 4.75 -14.55 1.75
C ARG A 38 5.65 -13.71 0.86
N PHE A 39 5.97 -12.52 1.36
CA PHE A 39 6.92 -11.63 0.72
C PHE A 39 8.34 -11.93 1.18
N ASP A 40 9.29 -11.89 0.26
CA ASP A 40 10.71 -11.83 0.59
C ASP A 40 11.13 -10.42 1.05
N SER A 41 12.36 -10.28 1.55
CA SER A 41 12.85 -9.00 2.07
C SER A 41 12.90 -7.90 0.99
N GLY A 42 13.22 -8.25 -0.26
CA GLY A 42 13.25 -7.30 -1.37
C GLY A 42 11.85 -6.88 -1.81
N GLU A 43 10.90 -7.81 -1.83
CA GLU A 43 9.48 -7.57 -2.08
C GLU A 43 8.84 -6.69 -0.99
N LEU A 44 9.21 -6.89 0.27
CA LEU A 44 8.79 -6.06 1.40
C LEU A 44 9.33 -4.64 1.29
N GLU A 45 10.63 -4.49 1.03
CA GLU A 45 11.27 -3.19 0.83
C GLU A 45 10.66 -2.45 -0.36
N GLN A 46 10.49 -3.13 -1.50
CA GLN A 46 9.86 -2.57 -2.69
C GLN A 46 8.41 -2.15 -2.44
N THR A 47 7.66 -2.94 -1.68
CA THR A 47 6.28 -2.60 -1.28
C THR A 47 6.26 -1.40 -0.33
N ALA A 48 7.19 -1.34 0.63
CA ALA A 48 7.31 -0.22 1.55
C ALA A 48 7.63 1.09 0.80
N ASP A 49 8.59 1.06 -0.11
CA ASP A 49 8.96 2.21 -0.94
C ASP A 49 7.80 2.69 -1.81
N LEU A 50 7.07 1.75 -2.43
CA LEU A 50 5.88 2.08 -3.22
C LEU A 50 4.80 2.75 -2.37
N LEU A 51 4.50 2.20 -1.20
CA LEU A 51 3.53 2.77 -0.27
C LEU A 51 3.98 4.14 0.23
N MET A 52 5.26 4.33 0.55
CA MET A 52 5.84 5.62 0.93
C MET A 52 5.71 6.67 -0.19
N SER A 53 5.98 6.28 -1.43
CA SER A 53 5.81 7.15 -2.60
C SER A 53 4.34 7.57 -2.75
N LYS A 54 3.41 6.60 -2.75
CA LYS A 54 1.96 6.86 -2.86
C LYS A 54 1.43 7.70 -1.69
N LYS A 55 1.96 7.49 -0.47
CA LYS A 55 1.66 8.32 0.71
C LYS A 55 2.01 9.79 0.46
N ARG A 56 3.19 10.07 -0.10
CA ARG A 56 3.61 11.44 -0.43
C ARG A 56 2.66 12.05 -1.46
N SER A 57 2.40 11.35 -2.56
CA SER A 57 1.46 11.81 -3.60
C SER A 57 0.06 12.10 -3.04
N LEU A 58 -0.49 11.22 -2.20
CA LEU A 58 -1.79 11.45 -1.55
C LEU A 58 -1.79 12.67 -0.63
N LYS A 59 -0.69 12.91 0.11
CA LYS A 59 -0.57 14.10 0.95
C LYS A 59 -0.55 15.39 0.11
N ASP A 60 0.18 15.39 -1.00
CA ASP A 60 0.19 16.50 -1.95
C ASP A 60 -1.20 16.74 -2.57
N GLU A 61 -1.89 15.68 -3.00
CA GLU A 61 -3.26 15.76 -3.51
C GLU A 61 -4.25 16.31 -2.47
N ILE A 62 -4.16 15.85 -1.21
CA ILE A 62 -4.99 16.35 -0.09
C ILE A 62 -4.73 17.83 0.18
N ALA A 63 -3.47 18.28 0.07
CA ALA A 63 -3.09 19.68 0.26
C ALA A 63 -3.67 20.58 -0.84
N LEU A 64 -3.71 20.08 -2.07
CA LEU A 64 -4.19 20.80 -3.24
C LEU A 64 -5.71 20.67 -3.47
N GLN A 65 -6.41 19.76 -2.77
CA GLN A 65 -7.82 19.48 -3.00
C GLN A 65 -8.75 20.52 -2.31
N PRO A 66 -9.46 21.38 -3.06
CA PRO A 66 -10.40 22.35 -2.49
C PRO A 66 -11.74 21.75 -2.09
N ASN A 67 -12.13 20.60 -2.66
CA ASN A 67 -13.40 19.96 -2.35
C ASN A 67 -13.31 19.17 -1.04
N VAL A 68 -14.08 19.60 -0.03
CA VAL A 68 -14.08 19.01 1.32
C VAL A 68 -14.48 17.54 1.32
N ALA A 69 -15.45 17.14 0.49
CA ALA A 69 -15.89 15.75 0.41
C ALA A 69 -14.79 14.86 -0.18
N LEU A 70 -14.20 15.27 -1.31
CA LEU A 70 -13.09 14.55 -1.94
C LEU A 70 -11.86 14.51 -1.03
N LYS A 71 -11.59 15.60 -0.30
CA LYS A 71 -10.50 15.67 0.67
C LYS A 71 -10.70 14.69 1.82
N ALA A 72 -11.93 14.55 2.34
CA ALA A 72 -12.24 13.58 3.38
C ALA A 72 -12.07 12.13 2.90
N ASP A 73 -12.47 11.82 1.67
CA ASP A 73 -12.24 10.50 1.06
C ASP A 73 -10.75 10.20 0.86
N LEU A 74 -9.97 11.18 0.37
CA LEU A 74 -8.52 11.05 0.24
C LEU A 74 -7.83 10.87 1.61
N GLN A 75 -8.30 11.57 2.65
CA GLN A 75 -7.80 11.39 4.02
C GLN A 75 -8.09 9.97 4.56
N ARG A 76 -9.28 9.42 4.30
CA ARG A 76 -9.59 8.03 4.67
C ARG A 76 -8.67 7.04 3.96
N LYS A 77 -8.42 7.24 2.66
CA LYS A 77 -7.46 6.43 1.90
C LYS A 77 -6.04 6.54 2.47
N LEU A 78 -5.61 7.76 2.84
CA LEU A 78 -4.30 7.99 3.46
C LEU A 78 -4.18 7.23 4.79
N THR A 79 -5.18 7.30 5.66
CA THR A 79 -5.15 6.57 6.94
C THR A 79 -5.08 5.06 6.73
N LEU A 80 -5.81 4.51 5.76
CA LEU A 80 -5.73 3.09 5.43
C LEU A 80 -4.33 2.73 4.91
N LEU A 81 -3.77 3.55 4.02
CA LEU A 81 -2.42 3.36 3.49
C LEU A 81 -1.36 3.39 4.61
N GLU A 82 -1.47 4.32 5.56
CA GLU A 82 -0.54 4.42 6.69
C GLU A 82 -0.55 3.17 7.56
N ARG A 83 -1.71 2.54 7.78
CA ARG A 83 -1.80 1.26 8.49
C ARG A 83 -1.13 0.11 7.73
N VAL A 84 -1.35 0.04 6.41
CA VAL A 84 -0.69 -0.98 5.58
C VAL A 84 0.82 -0.79 5.60
N LEU A 85 1.29 0.45 5.47
CA LEU A 85 2.72 0.78 5.51
C LEU A 85 3.33 0.41 6.85
N GLU A 86 2.67 0.69 7.97
CA GLU A 86 3.13 0.32 9.31
C GLU A 86 3.31 -1.20 9.42
N ARG A 87 2.31 -1.99 9.03
CA ARG A 87 2.39 -3.46 9.04
C ARG A 87 3.49 -4.01 8.12
N VAL A 88 3.65 -3.44 6.92
CA VAL A 88 4.72 -3.83 5.99
C VAL A 88 6.08 -3.51 6.61
N THR A 89 6.23 -2.33 7.20
CA THR A 89 7.48 -1.88 7.84
C THR A 89 7.83 -2.73 9.05
N GLU A 90 6.86 -3.10 9.89
CA GLU A 90 7.06 -4.01 11.02
C GLU A 90 7.62 -5.36 10.56
N VAL A 91 7.02 -5.95 9.52
CA VAL A 91 7.52 -7.21 8.97
C VAL A 91 8.90 -7.02 8.32
N CYS A 92 9.14 -5.89 7.65
CA CYS A 92 10.43 -5.59 7.05
C CYS A 92 11.57 -5.43 8.07
N VAL A 93 11.31 -4.87 9.26
CA VAL A 93 12.30 -4.70 10.34
C VAL A 93 12.56 -6.01 11.09
N MET A 94 11.62 -6.95 11.04
CA MET A 94 11.69 -8.24 11.72
C MET A 94 12.27 -9.37 10.84
N PHE A 95 12.61 -9.07 9.58
CA PHE A 95 13.33 -9.95 8.66
C PHE A 95 14.85 -9.76 8.77
#